data_AF-A0AAQ4S2Q7-F1
#
_entry.id   AF-A0AAQ4S2Q7-F1
#
_cell.length_a   1.000
_cell.length_b   1.000
_cell.length_c   1.000
_cell.angle_alpha   90.00
_cell.angle_beta   90.00
_cell.angle_gamma   90.00
#
_symmetry.space_group_name_H-M   'P 1'
#
loop_
_entity.id
_entity.type
_entity.pdbx_description
1 polymer ?
#
loop_
_entity_poly.entity_id
_entity_poly.type
_entity_poly.pdbx_seq_one_letter_code
_entity_poly.pdbx_strand_id
1 'polypeptide(L)'
;NSICGLSFCLRITYLLGSFHLQPRQIEEIKDFLLTARRKDAKSVKIKKNKDNVKFKVRCSKFLYTLVIADKEKAEKLKQSLPPGLAVKELK
;
A
#
# COMPACT_ATOMS: atom_id res chain seq x y z
N ASN A 1 25.18 26.32 25.89
CA ASN A 1 25.78 26.11 24.56
C ASN A 1 25.69 24.65 24.19
N SER A 2 24.47 24.13 24.07
CA SER A 2 23.63 24.11 22.87
C SER A 2 23.82 22.82 22.08
N ILE A 3 23.38 21.72 22.69
CA ILE A 3 22.92 20.53 21.94
C ILE A 3 21.52 20.23 22.47
N CYS A 4 20.61 21.16 22.21
CA CYS A 4 19.18 20.99 22.37
C CYS A 4 18.63 20.83 20.94
N GLY A 5 17.98 19.70 20.66
CA GLY A 5 17.54 19.30 19.31
C GLY A 5 18.56 18.35 18.68
N LEU A 6 18.34 17.04 18.65
CA LEU A 6 17.41 16.40 17.73
C LEU A 6 16.69 15.16 18.32
N SER A 7 16.73 14.98 19.64
CA SER A 7 16.02 13.86 20.33
C SER A 7 14.49 14.03 20.37
N PHE A 8 13.97 15.10 19.76
CA PHE A 8 12.56 15.48 19.79
C PHE A 8 12.04 15.86 18.40
N CYS A 9 12.47 15.14 17.36
CA CYS A 9 11.68 15.09 16.13
C CYS A 9 10.68 13.95 16.29
N LEU A 10 9.62 14.28 17.04
CA LEU A 10 8.42 13.50 17.24
C LEU A 10 8.08 12.69 15.98
N ARG A 11 7.83 11.38 16.05
CA ARG A 11 6.57 10.83 16.57
C ARG A 11 5.30 11.47 15.96
N ILE A 12 5.41 12.11 14.79
CA ILE A 12 4.29 12.68 13.99
C ILE A 12 4.39 12.22 12.51
N THR A 13 4.34 10.90 12.29
CA THR A 13 3.78 10.34 11.05
C THR A 13 2.71 9.27 11.32
N TYR A 14 2.44 8.96 12.59
CA TYR A 14 1.36 8.07 13.04
C TYR A 14 -0.05 8.65 12.85
N LEU A 15 -0.23 9.72 12.08
CA LEU A 15 -1.52 10.38 11.92
C LEU A 15 -1.86 10.83 10.48
N LEU A 16 -1.36 10.16 9.45
CA LEU A 16 -1.97 10.30 8.11
C LEU A 16 -3.03 9.23 7.89
N GLY A 17 -4.17 9.48 8.55
CA GLY A 17 -5.49 9.16 8.05
C GLY A 17 -5.86 7.68 8.11
N SER A 18 -6.24 7.23 9.30
CA SER A 18 -7.29 6.23 9.46
C SER A 18 -8.63 6.81 8.97
N PHE A 19 -8.71 7.14 7.69
CA PHE A 19 -10.02 7.35 7.09
C PHE A 19 -10.71 6.00 7.15
N HIS A 20 -11.90 6.00 7.77
CA HIS A 20 -12.86 4.91 7.87
C HIS A 20 -13.31 4.48 6.46
N LEU A 21 -12.39 3.94 5.67
CA LEU A 21 -12.68 3.32 4.40
C LEU A 21 -13.04 1.89 4.75
N GLN A 22 -14.28 1.52 4.47
CA GLN A 22 -14.66 0.12 4.40
C GLN A 22 -13.60 -0.62 3.55
N PRO A 23 -12.81 -1.52 4.14
CA PRO A 23 -11.87 -2.31 3.38
C PRO A 23 -12.66 -3.28 2.50
N ARG A 24 -12.26 -3.40 1.25
CA ARG A 24 -12.79 -4.39 0.31
C ARG A 24 -11.67 -5.37 -0.02
N GLN A 25 -11.96 -6.65 0.14
CA GLN A 25 -11.05 -7.70 -0.29
C GLN A 25 -11.27 -8.00 -1.77
N ILE A 26 -10.18 -8.19 -2.51
CA ILE A 26 -10.19 -8.71 -3.87
C ILE A 26 -9.54 -10.10 -3.80
N GLU A 27 -10.22 -11.11 -4.34
CA GLU A 27 -9.71 -12.49 -4.38
C GLU A 27 -8.97 -12.78 -5.69
N GLU A 28 -9.38 -12.15 -6.79
CA GLU A 28 -8.81 -12.38 -8.12
C GLU A 28 -7.76 -11.34 -8.53
N ILE A 29 -6.69 -11.81 -9.17
CA ILE A 29 -5.61 -10.96 -9.68
C ILE A 29 -6.09 -10.04 -10.82
N LYS A 30 -7.04 -10.51 -11.63
CA LYS A 30 -7.60 -9.74 -12.77
C LYS A 30 -8.25 -8.45 -12.29
N ASP A 31 -9.11 -8.55 -11.28
CA ASP A 31 -9.79 -7.41 -10.66
C ASP A 31 -8.83 -6.42 -10.01
N PHE A 32 -7.73 -6.94 -9.45
CA PHE A 32 -6.67 -6.10 -8.91
C PHE A 32 -6.00 -5.26 -10.00
N LEU A 33 -5.65 -5.85 -11.14
CA LEU A 33 -5.04 -5.12 -12.26
C LEU A 33 -5.99 -4.08 -12.86
N LEU A 34 -7.29 -4.39 -12.95
CA LEU A 34 -8.32 -3.43 -13.36
C LEU A 34 -8.41 -2.25 -12.36
N THR A 35 -8.36 -2.54 -11.07
CA THR A 35 -8.41 -1.52 -10.01
C THR A 35 -7.16 -0.65 -10.00
N ALA A 36 -5.97 -1.22 -10.22
CA ALA A 36 -4.70 -0.50 -10.25
C ALA A 36 -4.56 0.43 -11.46
N ARG A 37 -5.19 0.10 -12.60
CA ARG A 37 -5.21 0.95 -13.80
C ARG A 37 -6.29 2.03 -13.77
N ARG A 38 -7.21 1.97 -12.81
CA ARG A 38 -8.31 2.93 -12.71
C ARG A 38 -7.76 4.31 -12.32
N LYS A 39 -8.28 5.36 -12.95
CA LYS A 39 -7.92 6.77 -12.68
C LYS A 39 -8.12 7.22 -11.22
N ASP A 40 -8.92 6.47 -10.45
CA ASP A 40 -9.19 6.75 -9.03
C ASP A 40 -8.09 6.21 -8.09
N ALA A 41 -7.21 5.34 -8.60
CA ALA A 41 -6.14 4.75 -7.82
C ALA A 41 -5.03 5.80 -7.61
N LYS A 42 -4.81 6.20 -6.36
CA LYS A 42 -3.84 7.24 -6.00
C LYS A 42 -2.48 6.68 -5.60
N SER A 43 -2.50 5.57 -4.85
CA SER A 43 -1.27 4.98 -4.30
C SER A 43 -1.47 3.51 -3.97
N VAL A 44 -0.41 2.71 -4.12
CA VAL A 44 -0.37 1.32 -3.68
C VAL A 44 0.58 1.18 -2.52
N LYS A 45 0.11 0.59 -1.43
CA LYS A 45 0.93 0.22 -0.27
C LYS A 45 1.17 -1.27 -0.32
N ILE A 46 2.43 -1.68 -0.45
CA ILE A 46 2.83 -3.09 -0.40
C ILE A 46 3.26 -3.39 1.03
N LYS A 47 2.52 -4.25 1.73
CA LYS A 47 2.90 -4.72 3.07
C LYS A 47 3.38 -6.15 2.97
N LYS A 48 4.67 -6.38 3.23
CA LYS A 48 5.24 -7.71 3.29
C LYS A 48 5.04 -8.24 4.71
N ASN A 49 4.40 -9.40 4.84
CA ASN A 49 4.32 -10.17 6.08
C ASN A 49 5.26 -11.40 5.94
N LYS A 50 5.46 -12.16 7.02
CA LYS A 50 6.30 -13.37 6.97
C LYS A 50 5.80 -14.40 5.94
N ASP A 51 4.49 -14.61 5.94
CA ASP A 51 3.83 -15.68 5.17
C ASP A 51 3.04 -15.16 3.96
N ASN A 52 2.74 -13.86 3.92
CA ASN A 52 1.86 -13.28 2.90
C ASN A 52 2.29 -11.87 2.52
N VAL A 53 2.08 -11.48 1.27
CA VAL A 53 2.22 -10.11 0.80
C VAL A 53 0.83 -9.52 0.56
N LYS A 54 0.58 -8.34 1.12
CA LYS A 54 -0.70 -7.62 0.95
C LYS A 54 -0.48 -6.38 0.09
N PHE A 55 -1.14 -6.35 -1.07
CA PHE A 55 -1.20 -5.17 -1.93
C PHE A 55 -2.43 -4.36 -1.56
N LYS A 56 -2.23 -3.16 -1.03
CA LYS A 56 -3.31 -2.26 -0.62
C LYS A 56 -3.40 -1.08 -1.59
N VAL A 57 -4.42 -1.06 -2.43
CA VAL A 57 -4.68 0.06 -3.35
C VAL A 57 -5.55 1.10 -2.65
N ARG A 58 -5.11 2.36 -2.65
CA ARG A 58 -5.94 3.49 -2.24
C ARG A 58 -6.71 4.01 -3.44
N CYS A 59 -8.02 3.81 -3.41
CA CYS A 59 -8.95 4.49 -4.29
C CYS A 59 -9.58 5.68 -3.54
N SER A 60 -10.43 6.45 -4.23
CA SER A 60 -11.13 7.60 -3.65
C SER A 60 -11.99 7.22 -2.43
N LYS A 61 -12.78 6.14 -2.51
CA LYS A 61 -13.76 5.75 -1.47
C LYS A 61 -13.41 4.49 -0.67
N PHE A 62 -12.74 3.52 -1.29
CA PHE A 62 -12.38 2.25 -0.63
C PHE A 62 -10.88 1.95 -0.67
N LEU A 63 -10.43 1.15 0.29
CA LEU A 63 -9.10 0.53 0.27
C LEU A 63 -9.30 -0.91 -0.18
N TYR A 64 -8.74 -1.24 -1.34
CA TYR A 64 -8.77 -2.59 -1.87
C TYR A 64 -7.54 -3.34 -1.42
N THR A 65 -7.72 -4.56 -0.91
CA THR A 65 -6.61 -5.42 -0.50
C THR A 65 -6.62 -6.72 -1.28
N LEU A 66 -5.51 -7.00 -1.96
CA LEU A 66 -5.20 -8.33 -2.47
C LEU A 66 -4.18 -8.99 -1.53
N VAL A 67 -4.48 -10.21 -1.10
CA VAL A 67 -3.58 -11.03 -0.27
C VAL A 67 -3.00 -12.11 -1.16
N ILE A 68 -1.68 -12.25 -1.17
CA ILE A 68 -0.96 -13.27 -1.93
C ILE A 68 -0.03 -14.01 -0.98
N ALA A 69 -0.13 -15.34 -0.95
CA ALA A 69 0.79 -16.21 -0.20
C ALA A 69 2.12 -16.39 -0.94
N ASP A 70 2.08 -16.56 -2.26
CA ASP A 70 3.26 -16.81 -3.09
C ASP A 70 4.14 -15.56 -3.30
N LYS A 71 5.37 -15.61 -2.79
CA LYS A 71 6.35 -14.51 -2.92
C LYS A 71 6.76 -14.24 -4.38
N GLU A 72 6.92 -15.29 -5.18
CA GLU A 72 7.31 -15.16 -6.59
C GLU A 72 6.23 -14.46 -7.43
N LYS A 73 4.96 -14.80 -7.20
CA LYS A 73 3.84 -14.14 -7.87
C LYS A 73 3.73 -12.67 -7.45
N ALA A 74 4.00 -12.37 -6.18
CA ALA A 74 4.00 -11.00 -5.67
C ALA A 74 5.09 -10.13 -6.33
N GLU A 75 6.30 -10.64 -6.56
CA GLU A 75 7.37 -9.91 -7.26
C GLU A 75 7.00 -9.63 -8.72
N LYS A 76 6.44 -10.62 -9.44
CA LYS A 76 5.93 -10.43 -10.81
C LYS A 76 4.84 -9.35 -10.88
N LEU A 77 3.93 -9.36 -9.91
CA LEU A 77 2.88 -8.34 -9.81
C LEU A 77 3.42 -6.96 -9.50
N LYS A 78 4.46 -6.85 -8.66
CA LYS A 78 5.14 -5.58 -8.39
C LYS A 78 5.71 -4.97 -9.67
N GLN A 79 6.29 -5.79 -10.55
CA GLN A 79 6.82 -5.35 -11.85
C GLN A 79 5.73 -4.99 -12.86
N SER A 80 4.54 -5.61 -12.74
CA SER A 80 3.42 -5.38 -13.65
C SER A 80 2.62 -4.11 -13.32
N LEU A 81 2.92 -3.46 -12.20
CA LEU A 81 2.27 -2.20 -11.82
C LEU A 81 2.73 -1.05 -12.72
N PRO A 82 1.82 -0.15 -13.13
CA PRO A 82 2.17 0.98 -13.97
C PRO A 82 3.10 1.95 -13.21
N PRO A 83 4.18 2.44 -13.84
CA PRO A 83 5.20 3.28 -13.19
C PRO A 83 4.70 4.67 -12.77
N GLY A 84 3.53 5.09 -13.25
CA GLY A 84 2.89 6.36 -12.86
C GLY A 84 2.14 6.31 -11.52
N LEU A 85 2.05 5.15 -10.88
CA LEU A 85 1.32 4.96 -9.62
C LEU A 85 2.28 5.05 -8.43
N ALA A 86 1.96 5.85 -7.41
CA ALA A 86 2.83 5.99 -6.24
C ALA A 86 2.87 4.68 -5.41
N VAL A 87 3.97 3.94 -5.50
CA VAL A 87 4.20 2.71 -4.73
C VAL A 87 4.95 3.02 -3.43
N LYS A 88 4.38 2.63 -2.29
CA LYS A 88 5.02 2.72 -0.97
C LYS A 88 5.20 1.34 -0.39
N GLU A 89 6.45 0.94 -0.16
CA GLU A 89 6.77 -0.32 0.53
C GLU A 89 6.75 -0.11 2.05
N LEU A 90 5.92 -0.89 2.73
CA LEU A 90 5.87 -0.98 4.17
C LEU A 90 6.56 -2.29 4.57
N LYS A 91 7.73 -2.17 5.20
CA LYS A 91 8.37 -3.28 5.91
C LYS A 91 7.57 -3.60 7.16
#